data_AF-A0A2N0T1Y8-F1
#
_entry.id   AF-A0A2N0T1Y8-F1
#
_cell.length_a   1.000
_cell.length_b   1.000
_cell.length_c   1.000
_cell.angle_alpha   90.00
_cell.angle_beta   90.00
_cell.angle_gamma   90.00
#
_symmetry.space_group_name_H-M   'P 1'
#
loop_
_entity.id
_entity.type
_entity.pdbx_description
1 polymer ?
#
loop_
_entity_poly.entity_id
_entity_poly.type
_entity_poly.pdbx_seq_one_letter_code
_entity_poly.pdbx_strand_id
1 'polypeptide(L)'
;MSGHDETIHPDYIPEDFRELLRMACDSVWEQGELYSEDLLLAAFKPAIDEHDRQIAEQAWENGYIQALKNMNPMPGEESPEYTPNPYRKENA
;
A
#
# COMPACT_ATOMS: atom_id res chain seq x y z
N MET A 1 -4.50 10.18 31.63
CA MET A 1 -5.12 9.96 30.31
C MET A 1 -5.14 8.47 30.09
N SER A 2 -6.32 7.93 29.74
CA SER A 2 -6.61 6.50 29.63
C SER A 2 -5.67 5.82 28.64
N GLY A 3 -4.88 4.86 29.11
CA GLY A 3 -4.18 3.93 28.22
C GLY A 3 -5.23 3.11 27.50
N HIS A 4 -5.30 3.24 26.18
CA HIS A 4 -6.03 2.29 25.34
C HIS A 4 -5.30 0.95 25.45
N ASP A 5 -5.73 0.14 26.41
CA ASP A 5 -5.56 -1.30 26.37
C ASP A 5 -6.52 -1.80 25.29
N GLU A 6 -6.13 -1.60 24.03
CA GLU A 6 -6.71 -2.33 22.91
C GLU A 6 -6.22 -3.76 23.04
N THR A 7 -6.87 -4.53 23.91
CA THR A 7 -6.77 -5.98 23.90
C THR A 7 -7.21 -6.44 22.51
N ILE A 8 -6.23 -6.66 21.63
CA ILE A 8 -6.44 -7.24 20.31
C ILE A 8 -7.18 -8.55 20.54
N HIS A 9 -8.44 -8.61 20.10
CA HIS A 9 -9.24 -9.82 20.22
C HIS A 9 -8.48 -10.94 19.50
N PRO A 10 -8.39 -12.17 20.05
CA PRO A 10 -7.66 -13.26 19.40
C PRO A 10 -8.18 -13.60 17.99
N ASP A 11 -9.43 -13.22 17.69
CA ASP A 11 -10.04 -13.35 16.36
C ASP A 11 -9.89 -12.09 15.47
N TYR A 12 -9.27 -11.02 15.98
CA TYR A 12 -8.95 -9.83 15.19
C TYR A 12 -7.71 -10.12 14.34
N ILE A 13 -7.97 -10.37 13.07
CA ILE A 13 -6.94 -10.36 12.04
C ILE A 13 -6.93 -8.93 11.47
N PRO A 14 -5.82 -8.17 11.60
CA PRO A 14 -5.70 -6.85 11.00
C PRO A 14 -6.09 -6.89 9.52
N GLU A 15 -6.78 -5.87 9.02
CA GLU A 15 -7.22 -5.83 7.62
C GLU A 15 -6.02 -5.94 6.67
N ASP A 16 -4.94 -5.22 6.98
CA ASP A 16 -3.65 -5.31 6.30
C ASP A 16 -3.12 -6.74 6.26
N PHE A 17 -3.25 -7.52 7.36
CA PHE A 17 -2.81 -8.91 7.38
C PHE A 17 -3.63 -9.79 6.44
N ARG A 18 -4.95 -9.56 6.31
CA ARG A 18 -5.79 -10.30 5.37
C ARG A 18 -5.38 -10.00 3.92
N GLU A 19 -5.07 -8.74 3.64
CA GLU A 19 -4.61 -8.31 2.32
C GLU A 19 -3.23 -8.90 1.99
N LEU A 20 -2.29 -8.86 2.93
CA LEU A 20 -0.98 -9.50 2.81
C LEU A 20 -1.09 -11.01 2.58
N LEU A 21 -1.95 -11.69 3.33
CA LEU A 21 -2.19 -13.13 3.14
C LEU A 21 -2.76 -13.41 1.75
N ARG A 22 -3.70 -12.58 1.27
CA ARG A 22 -4.26 -12.71 -0.07
C ARG A 22 -3.18 -12.54 -1.14
N MET A 23 -2.34 -11.51 -1.04
CA MET A 23 -1.24 -11.26 -1.98
C MET A 23 -0.22 -12.39 -1.99
N ALA A 24 0.12 -12.92 -0.81
CA ALA A 24 1.01 -14.08 -0.69
C ALA A 24 0.40 -15.33 -1.35
N CYS A 25 -0.89 -15.60 -1.11
CA CYS A 25 -1.63 -16.68 -1.74
C CYS A 25 -1.69 -16.54 -3.27
N ASP A 26 -2.00 -15.35 -3.78
CA ASP A 26 -2.06 -15.05 -5.22
C ASP A 26 -0.67 -15.28 -5.86
N SER A 27 0.40 -14.83 -5.21
CA SER A 27 1.78 -15.04 -5.69
C SER A 27 2.18 -16.53 -5.74
N VAL A 28 1.81 -17.32 -4.72
CA VAL A 28 2.06 -18.78 -4.72
C VAL A 28 1.22 -19.47 -5.79
N TRP A 29 -0.05 -19.06 -5.96
CA TRP A 29 -0.93 -19.59 -6.99
C TRP A 29 -0.38 -19.36 -8.40
N GLU A 30 0.16 -18.18 -8.67
CA GLU A 30 0.82 -17.84 -9.94
C GLU A 30 2.07 -18.70 -10.24
N GLN A 31 2.69 -19.29 -9.23
CA GLN A 31 3.89 -20.13 -9.36
C GLN A 31 3.59 -21.62 -9.65
N GLY A 32 2.33 -22.06 -9.58
CA GLY A 32 1.91 -23.43 -9.90
C GLY A 32 1.77 -24.39 -8.71
N GLU A 33 1.35 -25.64 -8.98
CA GLU A 33 0.62 -26.57 -8.08
C GLU A 33 1.21 -27.00 -6.72
N LEU A 34 2.33 -26.45 -6.25
CA LEU A 34 2.86 -26.83 -4.94
C LEU A 34 2.52 -25.77 -3.91
N TYR A 35 1.31 -25.84 -3.37
CA TYR A 35 0.97 -25.08 -2.17
C TYR A 35 1.73 -25.68 -0.98
N SER A 36 2.75 -24.98 -0.48
CA SER A 36 3.45 -25.34 0.76
C SER A 36 3.47 -24.14 1.72
N GLU A 37 3.47 -24.43 3.02
CA GLU A 37 3.61 -23.41 4.05
C GLU A 37 4.91 -22.60 3.87
N ASP A 38 6.00 -23.27 3.48
CA ASP A 38 7.28 -22.62 3.19
C ASP A 38 7.19 -21.63 2.02
N LEU A 39 6.43 -21.96 0.97
CA LEU A 39 6.23 -21.07 -0.18
C LEU A 39 5.34 -19.88 0.20
N LEU A 40 4.31 -20.10 1.00
CA LEU A 40 3.48 -19.01 1.52
C LEU A 40 4.29 -18.06 2.41
N LEU A 41 5.11 -18.60 3.32
CA LEU A 41 6.02 -17.81 4.16
C LEU A 41 7.05 -17.03 3.31
N ALA A 42 7.59 -17.64 2.26
CA ALA A 42 8.49 -16.97 1.34
C ALA A 42 7.80 -15.85 0.54
N ALA A 43 6.51 -16.00 0.23
CA ALA A 43 5.70 -15.01 -0.49
C ALA A 43 5.22 -13.84 0.39
N PHE A 44 5.21 -13.99 1.72
CA PHE A 44 4.82 -12.89 2.62
C PHE A 44 5.73 -11.68 2.53
N LYS A 45 7.05 -11.89 2.42
CA LYS A 45 7.99 -10.77 2.33
C LYS A 45 7.75 -9.88 1.09
N PRO A 46 7.68 -10.42 -0.14
CA PRO A 46 7.35 -9.60 -1.30
C PRO A 46 5.92 -9.03 -1.25
N ALA A 47 4.97 -9.73 -0.61
CA ALA A 47 3.63 -9.18 -0.39
C ALA A 47 3.65 -7.93 0.50
N ILE A 48 4.44 -7.93 1.59
CA ILE A 48 4.64 -6.76 2.46
C ILE A 48 5.25 -5.60 1.68
N ASP A 49 6.34 -5.85 0.95
CA ASP A 49 7.04 -4.80 0.20
C ASP A 49 6.13 -4.16 -0.86
N GLU A 50 5.30 -4.96 -1.55
CA GLU A 50 4.34 -4.48 -2.54
C GLU A 50 3.16 -3.72 -1.90
N HIS A 51 2.64 -4.20 -0.76
CA HIS A 51 1.58 -3.52 -0.01
C HIS A 51 2.04 -2.16 0.52
N ASP A 52 3.23 -2.08 1.13
CA ASP A 52 3.80 -0.83 1.61
C ASP A 52 4.04 0.17 0.47
N ARG A 53 4.48 -0.33 -0.70
CA ARG A 53 4.61 0.48 -1.91
C ARG A 53 3.25 1.03 -2.37
N GLN A 54 2.18 0.22 -2.38
CA GLN A 54 0.84 0.66 -2.76
C GLN A 54 0.30 1.73 -1.80
N ILE A 55 0.51 1.57 -0.49
CA ILE A 55 0.16 2.59 0.51
C ILE A 55 0.92 3.89 0.24
N ALA A 56 2.24 3.80 0.01
CA ALA A 56 3.07 4.98 -0.27
C ALA A 56 2.66 5.67 -1.59
N GLU A 57 2.36 4.90 -2.62
CA GLU A 57 1.84 5.39 -3.91
C GLU A 57 0.54 6.17 -3.72
N GLN A 58 -0.42 5.58 -3.00
CA GLN A 58 -1.72 6.21 -2.76
C GLN A 58 -1.60 7.45 -1.86
N ALA A 59 -0.76 7.40 -0.83
CA ALA A 59 -0.49 8.54 0.04
C ALA A 59 0.13 9.72 -0.73
N TRP A 60 1.05 9.44 -1.66
CA TRP A 60 1.64 10.45 -2.53
C TRP A 60 0.59 11.11 -3.43
N GLU A 61 -0.24 10.32 -4.13
CA GLU A 61 -1.28 10.86 -5.01
C GLU A 61 -2.29 11.71 -4.25
N ASN A 62 -2.73 11.23 -3.08
CA ASN A 62 -3.65 11.98 -2.22
C ASN A 62 -3.02 13.29 -1.74
N GLY A 63 -1.76 13.26 -1.29
CA GLY A 63 -1.02 14.43 -0.87
C GLY A 63 -0.86 15.46 -2.00
N TYR A 64 -0.53 14.99 -3.21
CA TYR A 64 -0.41 15.84 -4.39
C TYR A 64 -1.73 16.51 -4.77
N ILE A 65 -2.85 15.76 -4.79
CA ILE A 65 -4.19 16.32 -5.05
C ILE A 65 -4.57 17.37 -4.01
N GLN A 66 -4.27 17.13 -2.74
CA GLN A 66 -4.53 18.11 -1.68
C GLN A 66 -3.65 19.37 -1.83
N ALA A 67 -2.38 19.22 -2.20
CA ALA A 67 -1.49 20.34 -2.48
C ALA A 67 -2.03 21.21 -3.63
N LEU A 68 -2.49 20.59 -4.72
CA LEU A 68 -3.12 21.31 -5.84
C LEU A 68 -4.39 22.04 -5.45
N LYS A 69 -5.26 21.44 -4.61
CA LYS A 69 -6.47 22.11 -4.11
C LYS A 69 -6.16 23.32 -3.23
N ASN A 70 -5.06 23.26 -2.49
CA ASN A 70 -4.62 24.33 -1.59
C ASN A 70 -3.90 25.46 -2.33
N MET A 71 -3.32 25.17 -3.49
CA MET A 71 -2.83 26.19 -4.41
C MET A 71 -4.05 26.87 -5.04
N ASN A 72 -4.34 28.09 -4.61
CA ASN A 72 -5.34 28.95 -5.23
C ASN A 72 -4.59 29.91 -6.18
N PRO A 73 -4.23 29.47 -7.40
CA PRO A 73 -3.37 30.25 -8.28
C PRO A 73 -4.04 31.59 -8.59
N MET A 74 -3.29 32.68 -8.47
CA MET A 74 -3.82 33.99 -8.86
C MET A 74 -4.06 34.02 -10.38
N PRO A 75 -5.04 34.81 -10.87
CA PRO A 75 -5.26 34.92 -12.31
C PRO A 75 -4.00 35.39 -13.02
N GLY A 76 -3.40 34.52 -13.84
CA GLY A 76 -2.15 34.79 -14.58
C GLY A 76 -0.90 34.05 -14.05
N GLU A 77 -0.98 33.33 -12.93
CA GLU A 77 0.06 32.39 -12.52
C GLU A 77 -0.05 31.06 -13.29
N GLU A 78 1.09 30.51 -13.69
CA GLU A 78 1.16 29.19 -14.30
C GLU A 78 0.73 28.10 -13.31
N SER A 79 -0.02 27.11 -13.79
CA SER A 79 -0.40 25.96 -12.99
C SER A 79 0.85 25.24 -12.45
N PRO A 80 0.80 24.66 -11.23
CA PRO A 80 1.91 23.91 -10.68
C PRO A 80 2.31 22.76 -11.60
N GLU A 81 3.62 22.58 -11.80
CA GLU A 81 4.14 21.47 -12.59
C GLU A 81 3.93 20.13 -11.85
N TYR A 82 3.51 19.11 -12.60
CA TYR A 82 3.26 17.78 -12.05
C TYR A 82 4.55 17.13 -11.57
N THR A 83 4.60 16.77 -10.28
CA THR A 83 5.70 15.97 -9.72
C THR A 83 5.34 14.48 -9.81
N PRO A 84 6.10 13.66 -10.57
CA PRO A 84 5.83 12.23 -10.71
C PRO A 84 5.88 11.47 -9.39
N ASN A 85 5.03 10.45 -9.27
CA ASN A 85 4.98 9.58 -8.09
C ASN A 85 6.18 8.62 -8.07
N PRO A 86 7.09 8.70 -7.06
CA PRO A 86 8.29 7.88 -7.02
C PRO A 86 8.01 6.40 -6.68
N TYR A 87 6.82 6.09 -6.16
CA TYR A 87 6.43 4.73 -5.79
C TYR A 87 5.67 4.01 -6.91
N ARG A 88 5.35 4.71 -8.00
CA ARG A 88 4.60 4.15 -9.12
C ARG A 88 5.36 2.98 -9.73
N LYS A 89 4.71 1.82 -9.85
CA LYS A 89 5.29 0.67 -10.54
C LYS A 89 5.39 1.00 -12.02
N GLU A 90 6.61 1.10 -12.55
CA GLU A 90 6.82 1.17 -14.00
C GLU A 90 6.40 -0.19 -14.59
N ASN A 91 5.56 -0.18 -15.63
CA ASN A 91 5.23 -1.39 -16.36
C ASN A 91 6.51 -1.90 -17.02
N ALA A 92 7.14 -2.92 -16.45
CA ALA A 92 8.28 -3.63 -17.03
C ALA A 92 7.85 -4.54 -18.18
#